data_AF-A0A556CCE2-F1
#
_entry.id   AF-A0A556CCE2-F1
#
_cell.length_a   1.000
_cell.length_b   1.000
_cell.length_c   1.000
_cell.angle_alpha   90.00
_cell.angle_beta   90.00
_cell.angle_gamma   90.00
#
_symmetry.space_group_name_H-M   'P 1'
#
loop_
_entity.id
_entity.type
_entity.pdbx_description
1 polymer ?
#
loop_
_entity_poly.entity_id
_entity_poly.type
_entity_poly.pdbx_seq_one_letter_code
_entity_poly.pdbx_strand_id
1 'polypeptide(L)'
;MGTTDEDEHLSQFGYTQKLNRSVGKLSSFLLGFAVISATTAVFSGFGYGIATAGPAFVWTFPLAVAIFFVWALIAGDLVAKLPLSGYAYQWTTRLVSPHMGWFTGFAGAVGFISGFTGVAYVMAGYLGNLFGLQVTASMQIWLSIAIVLVCVVINVYGVRLATVLNNIGVALEFVVTIGSTAVIAIVAFSSGTAQSIDFLFQASPVAGAPYILIWLTSSLACIFGLLGVEAAADIAEETKDARRVIPRTMFYALGTAAVIEFAMYIIYLLAVNDSETLAESASPVADIFSQQVSPLFAKLVVLFALTNILVCVLANMLVATRVVYSMARDNMLPGSTYLRRVSAKYRVPTNAVWATGLISTLLLLSAFANEVAFAYITGMSALGYFTVYILTTSGLLNAHMKGRIPKSEPGYFDLGRARVPLYLFGIAVFGIVLAALMLLPDFRANGVVFLITMASASLYWLLILRKRIAKGAAGPEFAFALRDSESTAPTHQSHDQLAAIVVQDQKEESE
;
A
#
# COMPACT_ATOMS: atom_id res chain seq x y z
N MET A 1 -34.14 -9.57 -0.92
CA MET A 1 -32.78 -10.12 -1.04
C MET A 1 -32.41 -10.62 0.34
N GLY A 2 -32.18 -11.93 0.51
CA GLY A 2 -31.87 -12.49 1.83
C GLY A 2 -30.57 -11.93 2.38
N THR A 3 -30.52 -11.65 3.68
CA THR A 3 -29.29 -11.31 4.39
C THR A 3 -28.31 -12.48 4.24
N THR A 4 -27.12 -12.21 3.72
CA THR A 4 -26.06 -13.21 3.72
C THR A 4 -25.40 -13.25 5.11
N ASP A 5 -24.82 -14.38 5.50
CA ASP A 5 -24.05 -14.52 6.75
C ASP A 5 -22.98 -13.42 6.91
N GLU A 6 -22.37 -13.00 5.80
CA GLU A 6 -21.43 -11.87 5.77
C GLU A 6 -22.10 -10.49 6.00
N ASP A 7 -23.37 -10.30 5.61
CA ASP A 7 -24.11 -9.06 5.89
C ASP A 7 -24.47 -8.97 7.37
N GLU A 8 -24.86 -10.10 7.97
CA GLU A 8 -25.10 -10.20 9.42
C GLU A 8 -23.82 -9.95 10.20
N HIS A 9 -22.68 -10.51 9.77
CA HIS A 9 -21.37 -10.24 10.37
C HIS A 9 -21.00 -8.76 10.28
N LEU A 10 -21.19 -8.12 9.12
CA LEU A 10 -20.93 -6.68 8.95
C LEU A 10 -21.83 -5.85 9.88
N SER A 11 -23.08 -6.26 10.07
CA SER A 11 -24.03 -5.59 10.95
C SER A 11 -23.56 -5.55 12.40
N GLN A 12 -22.87 -6.60 12.88
CA GLN A 12 -22.30 -6.65 14.25
C GLN A 12 -21.25 -5.56 14.51
N PHE A 13 -20.70 -4.94 13.46
CA PHE A 13 -19.72 -3.85 13.56
C PHE A 13 -20.30 -2.46 13.32
N GLY A 14 -21.62 -2.34 13.29
CA GLY A 14 -22.34 -1.06 13.15
C GLY A 14 -22.53 -0.65 11.70
N TYR A 15 -22.53 -1.59 10.76
CA TYR A 15 -22.48 -1.29 9.34
C TYR A 15 -23.49 -2.07 8.51
N THR A 16 -24.12 -1.39 7.55
CA THR A 16 -24.92 -2.02 6.50
C THR A 16 -24.09 -2.21 5.23
N GLN A 17 -24.33 -3.29 4.48
CA GLN A 17 -23.58 -3.56 3.26
C GLN A 17 -23.96 -2.55 2.17
N LYS A 18 -23.07 -1.57 1.94
CA LYS A 18 -23.25 -0.50 0.94
C LYS A 18 -22.37 -0.69 -0.31
N LEU A 19 -21.26 -1.45 -0.18
CA LEU A 19 -20.32 -1.69 -1.27
C LEU A 19 -20.71 -2.91 -2.09
N ASN A 20 -20.26 -2.97 -3.34
CA ASN A 20 -20.58 -4.08 -4.24
C ASN A 20 -19.57 -5.24 -4.07
N ARG A 21 -20.03 -6.42 -3.63
CA ARG A 21 -19.24 -7.67 -3.58
C ARG A 21 -18.95 -8.22 -4.97
N SER A 22 -18.10 -7.50 -5.70
CA SER A 22 -17.76 -7.79 -7.10
C SER A 22 -16.40 -8.48 -7.24
N VAL A 23 -15.55 -8.43 -6.23
CA VAL A 23 -14.19 -8.99 -6.27
C VAL A 23 -14.24 -10.48 -5.91
N GLY A 24 -13.92 -11.33 -6.89
CA GLY A 24 -13.77 -12.78 -6.70
C GLY A 24 -12.38 -13.18 -6.23
N LYS A 25 -12.15 -14.50 -6.05
CA LYS A 25 -10.87 -15.05 -5.54
C LYS A 25 -9.67 -14.66 -6.40
N LEU A 26 -9.77 -14.89 -7.71
CA LEU A 26 -8.70 -14.55 -8.66
C LEU A 26 -8.46 -13.03 -8.71
N SER A 27 -9.52 -12.24 -8.78
CA SER A 27 -9.42 -10.78 -8.76
C SER A 27 -8.79 -10.24 -7.48
N SER A 28 -9.09 -10.83 -6.32
CA SER A 28 -8.48 -10.47 -5.04
C SER A 28 -6.98 -10.74 -5.07
N PHE A 29 -6.57 -11.93 -5.53
CA PHE A 29 -5.17 -12.28 -5.73
C PHE A 29 -4.45 -11.29 -6.66
N LEU A 30 -5.02 -11.05 -7.85
CA LEU A 30 -4.43 -10.14 -8.84
C LEU A 30 -4.37 -8.70 -8.32
N LEU A 31 -5.34 -8.24 -7.52
CA LEU A 31 -5.26 -6.92 -6.90
C LEU A 31 -4.15 -6.85 -5.86
N GLY A 32 -4.02 -7.86 -5.00
CA GLY A 32 -2.93 -7.93 -4.02
C GLY A 32 -1.56 -7.95 -4.69
N PHE A 33 -1.41 -8.73 -5.76
CA PHE A 33 -0.18 -8.77 -6.55
C PHE A 33 0.11 -7.44 -7.26
N ALA A 34 -0.91 -6.79 -7.83
CA ALA A 34 -0.76 -5.50 -8.51
C ALA A 34 -0.27 -4.36 -7.61
N VAL A 35 -0.65 -4.36 -6.33
CA VAL A 35 -0.20 -3.33 -5.39
C VAL A 35 1.29 -3.48 -5.06
N ILE A 36 1.77 -4.72 -4.92
CA ILE A 36 3.19 -5.02 -4.76
C ILE A 36 3.96 -4.63 -6.03
N SER A 37 3.41 -4.98 -7.21
CA SER A 37 3.98 -4.71 -8.54
C SER A 37 5.47 -5.09 -8.63
N ALA A 38 5.72 -6.39 -8.76
CA ALA A 38 7.05 -6.98 -8.86
C ALA A 38 7.95 -6.30 -9.91
N THR A 39 7.39 -5.92 -11.07
CA THR A 39 8.16 -5.22 -12.11
C THR A 39 8.69 -3.88 -11.60
N THR A 40 7.79 -3.07 -11.04
CA THR A 40 8.08 -1.70 -10.61
C THR A 40 9.07 -1.71 -9.47
N ALA A 41 8.88 -2.64 -8.53
CA ALA A 41 9.76 -2.91 -7.40
C ALA A 41 11.20 -3.16 -7.85
N VAL A 42 11.42 -4.14 -8.73
CA VAL A 42 12.77 -4.50 -9.20
C VAL A 42 13.38 -3.37 -10.01
N PHE A 43 12.65 -2.76 -10.94
CA PHE A 43 13.18 -1.68 -11.79
C PHE A 43 13.62 -0.46 -10.97
N SER A 44 12.88 -0.13 -9.90
CA SER A 44 13.18 1.02 -9.05
C SER A 44 14.25 0.70 -8.00
N GLY A 45 14.22 -0.51 -7.43
CA GLY A 45 15.09 -0.92 -6.33
C GLY A 45 16.48 -1.42 -6.77
N PHE A 46 16.62 -1.94 -7.99
CA PHE A 46 17.86 -2.57 -8.45
C PHE A 46 19.07 -1.63 -8.38
N GLY A 47 18.93 -0.40 -8.91
CA GLY A 47 20.00 0.60 -8.92
C GLY A 47 20.47 0.96 -7.52
N TYR A 48 19.54 1.26 -6.62
CA TYR A 48 19.86 1.56 -5.22
C TYR A 48 20.55 0.37 -4.54
N GLY A 49 20.07 -0.85 -4.74
CA GLY A 49 20.64 -2.06 -4.15
C GLY A 49 22.09 -2.29 -4.56
N ILE A 50 22.36 -2.28 -5.87
CA ILE A 50 23.70 -2.50 -6.42
C ILE A 50 24.66 -1.36 -6.08
N ALA A 51 24.20 -0.10 -6.10
CA ALA A 51 25.02 1.06 -5.75
C ALA A 51 25.37 1.08 -4.25
N THR A 52 24.46 0.59 -3.39
CA THR A 52 24.66 0.63 -1.93
C THR A 52 25.57 -0.51 -1.44
N ALA A 53 25.29 -1.76 -1.82
CA ALA A 53 25.99 -2.92 -1.26
C ALA A 53 26.71 -3.77 -2.31
N GLY A 54 26.65 -3.40 -3.59
CA GLY A 54 27.07 -4.28 -4.68
C GLY A 54 26.10 -5.46 -4.86
N PRO A 55 26.44 -6.42 -5.74
CA PRO A 55 25.58 -7.55 -6.09
C PRO A 55 25.04 -8.36 -4.90
N ALA A 56 25.79 -8.44 -3.80
CA ALA A 56 25.37 -9.16 -2.61
C ALA A 56 24.11 -8.60 -1.93
N PHE A 57 23.64 -7.40 -2.32
CA PHE A 57 22.36 -6.86 -1.88
C PHE A 57 21.19 -7.83 -2.13
N VAL A 58 21.27 -8.69 -3.15
CA VAL A 58 20.19 -9.64 -3.49
C VAL A 58 19.81 -10.55 -2.32
N TRP A 59 20.75 -10.86 -1.43
CA TRP A 59 20.52 -11.70 -0.26
C TRP A 59 19.76 -10.97 0.86
N THR A 60 19.57 -9.66 0.74
CA THR A 60 18.65 -8.91 1.60
C THR A 60 17.19 -9.12 1.21
N PHE A 61 16.92 -9.58 -0.01
CA PHE A 61 15.56 -9.81 -0.49
C PHE A 61 14.83 -10.91 0.31
N PRO A 62 15.41 -12.10 0.56
CA PRO A 62 14.80 -13.09 1.46
C PRO A 62 14.52 -12.55 2.87
N LEU A 63 15.37 -11.66 3.39
CA LEU A 63 15.13 -10.98 4.67
C LEU A 63 13.90 -10.09 4.58
N ALA A 64 13.77 -9.27 3.53
CA ALA A 64 12.58 -8.46 3.29
C ALA A 64 11.30 -9.32 3.20
N VAL A 65 11.34 -10.43 2.45
CA VAL A 65 10.22 -11.39 2.37
C VAL A 65 9.84 -11.93 3.75
N ALA A 66 10.81 -12.26 4.61
CA ALA A 66 10.52 -12.71 5.96
C ALA A 66 9.81 -11.65 6.81
N ILE A 67 10.19 -10.37 6.68
CA ILE A 67 9.53 -9.24 7.36
C ILE A 67 8.06 -9.16 6.95
N PHE A 68 7.78 -9.17 5.64
CA PHE A 68 6.41 -9.10 5.13
C PHE A 68 5.61 -10.38 5.36
N PHE A 69 6.27 -11.53 5.46
CA PHE A 69 5.61 -12.78 5.83
C PHE A 69 5.09 -12.73 7.28
N VAL A 70 5.87 -12.17 8.22
CA VAL A 70 5.41 -11.93 9.59
C VAL A 70 4.20 -11.00 9.60
N TRP A 71 4.23 -9.94 8.80
CA TRP A 71 3.09 -9.04 8.68
C TRP A 71 1.87 -9.76 8.08
N ALA A 72 2.03 -10.53 7.00
CA ALA A 72 0.97 -11.29 6.37
C ALA A 72 0.32 -12.32 7.31
N LEU A 73 1.12 -12.96 8.18
CA LEU A 73 0.61 -13.82 9.25
C LEU A 73 -0.28 -13.04 10.24
N ILE A 74 0.19 -11.88 10.70
CA ILE A 74 -0.54 -11.02 11.65
C ILE A 74 -1.82 -10.49 11.01
N ALA A 75 -1.73 -9.90 9.82
CA ALA A 75 -2.86 -9.33 9.10
C ALA A 75 -3.86 -10.41 8.67
N GLY A 76 -3.38 -11.58 8.24
CA GLY A 76 -4.21 -12.74 7.90
C GLY A 76 -5.06 -13.22 9.07
N ASP A 77 -4.51 -13.26 10.29
CA ASP A 77 -5.22 -13.63 11.51
C ASP A 77 -6.38 -12.68 11.81
N LEU A 78 -6.16 -11.38 11.59
CA LEU A 78 -7.12 -10.34 11.93
C LEU A 78 -8.20 -10.17 10.86
N VAL A 79 -7.84 -10.21 9.58
CA VAL A 79 -8.83 -10.07 8.50
C VAL A 79 -9.82 -11.24 8.48
N ALA A 80 -9.39 -12.44 8.90
CA ALA A 80 -10.28 -13.59 9.06
C ALA A 80 -11.37 -13.37 10.11
N LYS A 81 -11.13 -12.50 11.10
CA LYS A 81 -12.04 -12.18 12.22
C LYS A 81 -12.83 -10.89 11.96
N LEU A 82 -12.14 -9.88 11.42
CA LEU A 82 -12.64 -8.52 11.20
C LEU A 82 -12.42 -8.11 9.73
N PRO A 83 -13.19 -8.68 8.77
CA PRO A 83 -13.07 -8.41 7.33
C PRO A 83 -13.73 -7.06 6.97
N LEU A 84 -13.27 -5.97 7.59
CA LEU A 84 -13.81 -4.62 7.39
C LEU A 84 -12.89 -3.80 6.47
N SER A 85 -13.48 -2.99 5.60
CA SER A 85 -12.70 -2.06 4.76
C SER A 85 -11.98 -1.01 5.60
N GLY A 86 -10.73 -0.70 5.24
CA GLY A 86 -9.80 0.12 6.04
C GLY A 86 -8.97 -0.67 7.07
N TYR A 87 -9.11 -2.00 7.10
CA TYR A 87 -8.31 -2.99 7.85
C TYR A 87 -7.65 -2.50 9.15
N ALA A 88 -6.42 -1.97 9.15
CA ALA A 88 -5.65 -1.63 10.34
C ALA A 88 -6.29 -0.49 11.11
N TYR A 89 -6.89 0.48 10.42
CA TYR A 89 -7.73 1.49 11.06
C TYR A 89 -8.86 0.80 11.83
N GLN A 90 -9.57 -0.13 11.21
CA GLN A 90 -10.69 -0.85 11.82
C GLN A 90 -10.26 -1.70 13.03
N TRP A 91 -9.17 -2.45 12.89
CA TRP A 91 -8.66 -3.33 13.93
C TRP A 91 -8.18 -2.53 15.15
N THR A 92 -7.41 -1.47 14.94
CA THR A 92 -6.91 -0.65 16.05
C THR A 92 -8.02 0.16 16.72
N THR A 93 -8.96 0.71 15.94
CA THR A 93 -10.12 1.45 16.47
C THR A 93 -11.00 0.56 17.36
N ARG A 94 -11.33 -0.65 16.89
CA ARG A 94 -12.30 -1.53 17.55
C ARG A 94 -11.71 -2.40 18.65
N LEU A 95 -10.47 -2.89 18.49
CA LEU A 95 -9.84 -3.79 19.46
C LEU A 95 -9.05 -3.03 20.54
N VAL A 96 -8.52 -1.85 20.20
CA VAL A 96 -7.61 -1.11 21.08
C VAL A 96 -8.27 0.16 21.60
N SER A 97 -8.40 1.17 20.75
CA SER A 97 -9.09 2.42 21.02
C SER A 97 -9.27 3.24 19.74
N PRO A 98 -10.33 4.07 19.64
CA PRO A 98 -10.50 4.99 18.51
C PRO A 98 -9.36 6.01 18.38
N HIS A 99 -8.69 6.36 19.48
CA HIS A 99 -7.53 7.26 19.45
C HIS A 99 -6.35 6.65 18.70
N MET A 100 -6.02 5.39 18.97
CA MET A 100 -4.97 4.69 18.22
C MET A 100 -5.41 4.46 16.77
N GLY A 101 -6.69 4.14 16.58
CA GLY A 101 -7.37 4.11 15.29
C GLY A 101 -7.04 5.30 14.40
N TRP A 102 -7.23 6.52 14.92
CA TRP A 102 -6.92 7.76 14.21
C TRP A 102 -5.49 7.79 13.66
N PHE A 103 -4.48 7.53 14.51
CA PHE A 103 -3.08 7.60 14.10
C PHE A 103 -2.72 6.49 13.10
N THR A 104 -3.24 5.28 13.29
CA THR A 104 -3.07 4.18 12.35
C THR A 104 -3.68 4.51 10.99
N GLY A 105 -4.94 4.96 10.97
CA GLY A 105 -5.63 5.32 9.73
C GLY A 105 -4.99 6.50 9.00
N PHE A 106 -4.57 7.53 9.74
CA PHE A 106 -3.90 8.69 9.17
C PHE A 106 -2.52 8.33 8.59
N ALA A 107 -1.71 7.56 9.32
CA ALA A 107 -0.42 7.06 8.80
C ALA A 107 -0.61 6.18 7.57
N GLY A 108 -1.65 5.34 7.55
CA GLY A 108 -2.01 4.53 6.38
C GLY A 108 -2.43 5.38 5.19
N ALA A 109 -3.27 6.40 5.40
CA ALA A 109 -3.67 7.33 4.34
C ALA A 109 -2.47 8.09 3.76
N VAL A 110 -1.56 8.58 4.62
CA VAL A 110 -0.29 9.19 4.18
C VAL A 110 0.53 8.18 3.38
N GLY A 111 0.66 6.96 3.88
CA GLY A 111 1.40 5.86 3.25
C GLY A 111 0.95 5.60 1.81
N PHE A 112 -0.34 5.30 1.64
CA PHE A 112 -0.91 5.01 0.33
C PHE A 112 -0.93 6.23 -0.61
N ILE A 113 -1.33 7.42 -0.12
CA ILE A 113 -1.47 8.60 -0.98
C ILE A 113 -0.11 9.07 -1.48
N SER A 114 0.90 9.16 -0.61
CA SER A 114 2.27 9.49 -1.02
C SER A 114 2.85 8.41 -1.94
N GLY A 115 2.55 7.14 -1.67
CA GLY A 115 2.99 5.99 -2.47
C GLY A 115 2.51 6.07 -3.92
N PHE A 116 1.19 6.09 -4.16
CA PHE A 116 0.67 6.14 -5.53
C PHE A 116 1.03 7.46 -6.24
N THR A 117 1.20 8.55 -5.49
CA THR A 117 1.68 9.83 -6.05
C THR A 117 3.12 9.70 -6.55
N GLY A 118 4.00 9.10 -5.75
CA GLY A 118 5.38 8.84 -6.14
C GLY A 118 5.48 7.91 -7.35
N VAL A 119 4.70 6.83 -7.36
CA VAL A 119 4.67 5.88 -8.49
C VAL A 119 4.16 6.55 -9.78
N ALA A 120 3.15 7.42 -9.70
CA ALA A 120 2.69 8.20 -10.85
C ALA A 120 3.74 9.22 -11.34
N TYR A 121 4.58 9.75 -10.44
CA TYR A 121 5.70 10.61 -10.79
C TYR A 121 6.83 9.86 -11.50
N VAL A 122 7.18 8.68 -10.99
CA VAL A 122 8.15 7.77 -11.62
C VAL A 122 7.67 7.36 -13.02
N MET A 123 6.39 7.00 -13.16
CA MET A 123 5.78 6.65 -14.45
C MET A 123 5.93 7.76 -15.49
N ALA A 124 5.68 9.01 -15.10
CA ALA A 124 5.79 10.17 -15.99
C ALA A 124 7.22 10.37 -16.51
N GLY A 125 8.24 10.13 -15.67
CA GLY A 125 9.65 10.17 -16.07
C GLY A 125 9.99 9.09 -17.11
N TYR A 126 9.58 7.85 -16.86
CA TYR A 126 9.77 6.75 -17.82
C TYR A 126 9.04 6.98 -19.15
N LEU A 127 7.83 7.54 -19.11
CA LEU A 127 7.04 7.83 -20.31
C LEU A 127 7.79 8.77 -21.25
N GLY A 128 8.37 9.85 -20.73
CA GLY A 128 9.06 10.79 -21.61
C GLY A 128 10.42 10.28 -22.10
N ASN A 129 11.16 9.51 -21.28
CA ASN A 129 12.37 8.81 -21.73
C ASN A 129 12.07 7.86 -22.90
N LEU A 130 10.96 7.11 -22.83
CA LEU A 130 10.55 6.17 -23.87
C LEU A 130 10.32 6.84 -25.23
N PHE A 131 9.71 8.03 -25.24
CA PHE A 131 9.43 8.79 -26.46
C PHE A 131 10.55 9.76 -26.86
N GLY A 132 11.68 9.77 -26.14
CA GLY A 132 12.80 10.69 -26.40
C GLY A 132 12.43 12.15 -26.20
N LEU A 133 11.43 12.43 -25.37
CA LEU A 133 11.00 13.78 -25.03
C LEU A 133 11.93 14.31 -23.93
N GLN A 134 12.44 15.54 -24.09
CA GLN A 134 13.08 16.23 -22.97
C GLN A 134 12.00 16.60 -21.94
N VAL A 135 11.82 15.72 -20.95
CA VAL A 135 10.86 15.95 -19.87
C VAL A 135 11.42 17.00 -18.95
N THR A 136 10.96 18.23 -19.11
CA THR A 136 11.16 19.26 -18.08
C THR A 136 10.43 18.83 -16.80
N ALA A 137 10.92 19.24 -15.63
CA ALA A 137 10.26 18.96 -14.35
C ALA A 137 8.77 19.35 -14.39
N SER A 138 8.45 20.49 -15.01
CA SER A 138 7.08 20.94 -15.24
C SER A 138 6.23 19.96 -16.05
N MET A 139 6.78 19.41 -17.13
CA MET A 139 6.10 18.42 -17.96
C MET A 139 5.85 17.12 -17.19
N GLN A 140 6.82 16.67 -16.39
CA GLN A 140 6.67 15.48 -15.55
C GLN A 140 5.51 15.64 -14.57
N ILE A 141 5.43 16.78 -13.87
CA ILE A 141 4.36 17.08 -12.92
C ILE A 141 2.98 17.03 -13.59
N TRP A 142 2.81 17.69 -14.74
CA TRP A 142 1.54 17.69 -15.46
C TRP A 142 1.14 16.31 -15.98
N LEU A 143 2.11 15.51 -16.47
CA LEU A 143 1.88 14.13 -16.87
C LEU A 143 1.43 13.27 -15.68
N SER A 144 2.06 13.42 -14.51
CA SER A 144 1.66 12.72 -13.29
C SER A 144 0.26 13.09 -12.85
N ILE A 145 -0.12 14.38 -12.92
CA ILE A 145 -1.49 14.83 -12.61
C ILE A 145 -2.48 14.19 -13.59
N ALA A 146 -2.15 14.12 -14.88
CA ALA A 146 -2.99 13.46 -15.87
C ALA A 146 -3.16 11.95 -15.58
N ILE A 147 -2.07 11.27 -15.20
CA ILE A 147 -2.10 9.85 -14.80
C ILE A 147 -3.03 9.66 -13.59
N VAL A 148 -2.87 10.47 -12.54
CA VAL A 148 -3.72 10.44 -11.34
C VAL A 148 -5.18 10.68 -11.71
N LEU A 149 -5.47 11.64 -12.59
CA LEU A 149 -6.83 11.94 -13.04
C LEU A 149 -7.46 10.75 -13.79
N VAL A 150 -6.69 10.06 -14.64
CA VAL A 150 -7.15 8.83 -15.30
C VAL A 150 -7.51 7.76 -14.26
N CYS A 151 -6.65 7.55 -13.25
CA CYS A 151 -6.92 6.60 -12.16
C CYS A 151 -8.14 7.00 -11.32
N VAL A 152 -8.35 8.30 -11.06
CA VAL A 152 -9.57 8.83 -10.40
C VAL A 152 -10.80 8.44 -11.21
N VAL A 153 -10.81 8.76 -12.50
CA VAL A 153 -11.95 8.52 -13.38
C VAL A 153 -12.30 7.02 -13.40
N ILE A 154 -11.31 6.16 -13.59
CA ILE A 154 -11.51 4.69 -13.59
C ILE A 154 -12.09 4.22 -12.25
N ASN A 155 -11.54 4.68 -11.12
CA ASN A 155 -12.02 4.29 -9.79
C ASN A 155 -13.45 4.78 -9.51
N VAL A 156 -13.86 5.93 -10.07
CA VAL A 156 -15.22 6.47 -9.94
C VAL A 156 -16.24 5.65 -10.75
N TYR A 157 -15.90 5.19 -11.95
CA TYR A 157 -16.80 4.41 -12.81
C TYR A 157 -17.15 3.02 -12.24
N GLY A 158 -16.40 2.55 -11.24
CA GLY A 158 -16.78 1.42 -10.40
C GLY A 158 -15.66 0.41 -10.20
N VAL A 159 -15.72 -0.30 -9.06
CA VAL A 159 -14.74 -1.33 -8.68
C VAL A 159 -14.61 -2.42 -9.74
N ARG A 160 -15.70 -2.76 -10.44
CA ARG A 160 -15.67 -3.78 -11.49
C ARG A 160 -14.76 -3.40 -12.65
N LEU A 161 -14.82 -2.14 -13.11
CA LEU A 161 -13.94 -1.67 -14.19
C LEU A 161 -12.49 -1.66 -13.71
N ALA A 162 -12.24 -1.07 -12.54
CA ALA A 162 -10.90 -1.04 -11.93
C ALA A 162 -10.32 -2.46 -11.78
N THR A 163 -11.13 -3.42 -11.31
CA THR A 163 -10.74 -4.83 -11.15
C THR A 163 -10.45 -5.50 -12.48
N VAL A 164 -11.25 -5.28 -13.52
CA VAL A 164 -11.01 -5.87 -14.85
C VAL A 164 -9.72 -5.33 -15.45
N LEU A 165 -9.51 -4.01 -15.41
CA LEU A 165 -8.26 -3.39 -15.89
C LEU A 165 -7.06 -3.88 -15.09
N ASN A 166 -7.20 -4.01 -13.77
CA ASN A 166 -6.17 -4.59 -12.91
C ASN A 166 -5.82 -6.02 -13.32
N ASN A 167 -6.83 -6.87 -13.53
CA ASN A 167 -6.62 -8.26 -13.91
C ASN A 167 -5.89 -8.40 -15.26
N ILE A 168 -6.29 -7.59 -16.26
CA ILE A 168 -5.61 -7.54 -17.56
C ILE A 168 -4.17 -7.05 -17.39
N GLY A 169 -3.99 -6.00 -16.59
CA GLY A 169 -2.69 -5.44 -16.25
C GLY A 169 -1.73 -6.46 -15.67
N VAL A 170 -2.16 -7.21 -14.65
CA VAL A 170 -1.32 -8.25 -14.02
C VAL A 170 -1.06 -9.43 -14.95
N ALA A 171 -2.04 -9.81 -15.79
CA ALA A 171 -1.80 -10.85 -16.78
C ALA A 171 -0.71 -10.44 -17.77
N LEU A 172 -0.75 -9.18 -18.24
CA LEU A 172 0.30 -8.60 -19.06
C LEU A 172 1.63 -8.52 -18.29
N GLU A 173 1.59 -8.13 -17.02
CA GLU A 173 2.75 -8.08 -16.14
C GLU A 173 3.45 -9.44 -16.06
N PHE A 174 2.72 -10.54 -15.86
CA PHE A 174 3.32 -11.88 -15.84
C PHE A 174 3.99 -12.24 -17.16
N VAL A 175 3.35 -11.95 -18.30
CA VAL A 175 3.93 -12.22 -19.61
C VAL A 175 5.23 -11.43 -19.80
N VAL A 176 5.22 -10.15 -19.42
CA VAL A 176 6.34 -9.23 -19.65
C VAL A 176 7.47 -9.51 -18.67
N THR A 177 7.19 -9.66 -17.38
CA THR A 177 8.21 -9.94 -16.35
C THR A 177 8.88 -11.28 -16.57
N ILE A 178 8.09 -12.35 -16.66
CA ILE A 178 8.62 -13.71 -16.84
C ILE A 178 9.27 -13.82 -18.22
N GLY A 179 8.61 -13.30 -19.27
CA GLY A 179 9.10 -13.36 -20.63
C GLY A 179 10.40 -12.59 -20.84
N SER A 180 10.47 -11.31 -20.41
CA SER A 180 11.69 -10.50 -20.55
C SER A 180 12.84 -11.07 -19.74
N THR A 181 12.56 -11.56 -18.53
CA THR A 181 13.56 -12.19 -17.66
C THR A 181 14.05 -13.52 -18.23
N ALA A 182 13.18 -14.33 -18.84
CA ALA A 182 13.59 -15.54 -19.53
C ALA A 182 14.46 -15.23 -20.76
N VAL A 183 14.08 -14.22 -21.56
CA VAL A 183 14.87 -13.80 -22.73
C VAL A 183 16.26 -13.36 -22.31
N ILE A 184 16.38 -12.50 -21.31
CA ILE A 184 17.71 -12.02 -20.89
C ILE A 184 18.55 -13.12 -20.28
N ALA A 185 17.96 -14.04 -19.52
CA ALA A 185 18.66 -15.22 -19.02
C ALA A 185 19.20 -16.05 -20.20
N ILE A 186 18.34 -16.43 -21.15
CA ILE A 186 18.75 -17.23 -22.31
C ILE A 186 19.87 -16.55 -23.08
N VAL A 187 19.74 -15.24 -23.36
CA VAL A 187 20.76 -14.50 -24.09
C VAL A 187 22.07 -14.49 -23.31
N ALA A 188 22.08 -14.03 -22.05
CA ALA A 188 23.29 -13.90 -21.25
C ALA A 188 24.03 -15.25 -21.05
N PHE A 189 23.30 -16.35 -20.80
CA PHE A 189 23.91 -17.66 -20.62
C PHE A 189 24.34 -18.32 -21.93
N SER A 190 23.65 -18.08 -23.06
CA SER A 190 24.01 -18.66 -24.36
C SER A 190 25.15 -17.94 -25.08
N SER A 191 25.27 -16.62 -24.88
CA SER A 191 26.39 -15.81 -25.40
C SER A 191 27.67 -15.94 -24.56
N GLY A 192 27.57 -16.52 -23.36
CA GLY A 192 28.67 -16.58 -22.40
C GLY A 192 29.01 -15.23 -21.76
N THR A 193 28.10 -14.25 -21.82
CA THR A 193 28.26 -12.93 -21.19
C THR A 193 27.78 -12.89 -19.73
N ALA A 194 27.14 -13.95 -19.25
CA ALA A 194 26.68 -14.04 -17.87
C ALA A 194 27.85 -14.05 -16.86
N GLN A 195 27.68 -13.31 -15.78
CA GLN A 195 28.54 -13.36 -14.60
C GLN A 195 28.48 -14.74 -13.92
N SER A 196 29.55 -15.06 -13.20
CA SER A 196 29.57 -16.25 -12.33
C SER A 196 28.62 -16.10 -11.13
N ILE A 197 28.21 -17.22 -10.54
CA ILE A 197 27.39 -17.23 -9.31
C ILE A 197 28.10 -16.49 -8.16
N ASP A 198 29.43 -16.54 -8.11
CA ASP A 198 30.23 -15.84 -7.11
C ASP A 198 30.03 -14.32 -7.14
N PHE A 199 29.64 -13.77 -8.30
CA PHE A 199 29.28 -12.36 -8.44
C PHE A 199 28.18 -11.96 -7.44
N LEU A 200 27.20 -12.84 -7.19
CA LEU A 200 26.09 -12.59 -6.25
C LEU A 200 26.54 -12.44 -4.79
N PHE A 201 27.80 -12.73 -4.47
CA PHE A 201 28.35 -12.59 -3.11
C PHE A 201 29.39 -11.47 -3.01
N GLN A 202 29.65 -10.76 -4.11
CA GLN A 202 30.59 -9.65 -4.11
C GLN A 202 30.01 -8.44 -3.40
N ALA A 203 30.78 -7.93 -2.44
CA ALA A 203 30.50 -6.71 -1.72
C ALA A 203 31.07 -5.51 -2.47
N SER A 204 30.35 -4.39 -2.48
CA SER A 204 30.91 -3.08 -2.83
C SER A 204 31.20 -2.30 -1.54
N PRO A 205 32.43 -2.32 -1.00
CA PRO A 205 32.74 -1.70 0.28
C PRO A 205 32.74 -0.18 0.17
N VAL A 206 31.88 0.48 0.96
CA VAL A 206 31.92 1.94 1.17
C VAL A 206 32.80 2.24 2.38
N ALA A 207 33.72 3.21 2.25
CA ALA A 207 34.60 3.62 3.33
C ALA A 207 33.81 4.20 4.52
N GLY A 208 34.14 3.78 5.75
CA GLY A 208 33.65 4.41 6.98
C GLY A 208 32.48 3.74 7.70
N ALA A 209 31.94 2.61 7.21
CA ALA A 209 30.91 1.84 7.92
C ALA A 209 31.13 0.31 7.81
N PRO A 210 30.77 -0.49 8.84
CA PRO A 210 30.76 -1.94 8.73
C PRO A 210 29.85 -2.40 7.59
N TYR A 211 30.37 -3.28 6.71
CA TYR A 211 29.63 -3.74 5.53
C TYR A 211 28.27 -4.39 5.86
N ILE A 212 28.14 -5.08 7.00
CA ILE A 212 26.85 -5.63 7.43
C ILE A 212 25.76 -4.56 7.58
N LEU A 213 26.12 -3.34 8.03
CA LEU A 213 25.18 -2.25 8.12
C LEU A 213 24.82 -1.74 6.72
N ILE A 214 25.81 -1.58 5.83
CA ILE A 214 25.59 -1.18 4.43
C ILE A 214 24.67 -2.19 3.72
N TRP A 215 24.95 -3.48 3.87
CA TRP A 215 24.14 -4.56 3.34
C TRP A 215 22.71 -4.52 3.91
N LEU A 216 22.54 -4.37 5.22
CA LEU A 216 21.20 -4.19 5.81
C LEU A 216 20.51 -2.91 5.29
N THR A 217 21.23 -1.82 5.01
CA THR A 217 20.63 -0.62 4.40
C THR A 217 20.19 -0.82 2.95
N SER A 218 20.87 -1.68 2.18
CA SER A 218 20.41 -2.02 0.83
C SER A 218 19.07 -2.79 0.82
N SER A 219 18.70 -3.43 1.95
CA SER A 219 17.41 -4.10 2.10
C SER A 219 16.22 -3.17 1.91
N LEU A 220 16.41 -1.86 2.08
CA LEU A 220 15.34 -0.88 1.86
C LEU A 220 14.84 -0.88 0.40
N ALA A 221 15.69 -1.13 -0.59
CA ALA A 221 15.26 -1.30 -1.98
C ALA A 221 14.26 -2.46 -2.13
N CYS A 222 14.58 -3.61 -1.52
CA CYS A 222 13.71 -4.78 -1.54
C CYS A 222 12.43 -4.56 -0.71
N ILE A 223 12.55 -3.89 0.44
CA ILE A 223 11.43 -3.61 1.34
C ILE A 223 10.38 -2.74 0.64
N PHE A 224 10.79 -1.72 -0.11
CA PHE A 224 9.85 -0.86 -0.83
C PHE A 224 9.04 -1.61 -1.89
N GLY A 225 9.64 -2.63 -2.49
CA GLY A 225 8.95 -3.49 -3.47
C GLY A 225 7.82 -4.33 -2.89
N LEU A 226 7.93 -4.74 -1.63
CA LEU A 226 7.00 -5.68 -0.98
C LEU A 226 5.91 -4.99 -0.14
N LEU A 227 5.89 -3.65 -0.12
CA LEU A 227 4.86 -2.87 0.58
C LEU A 227 3.46 -3.13 -0.01
N GLY A 228 2.45 -3.13 0.86
CA GLY A 228 1.06 -3.26 0.44
C GLY A 228 0.58 -4.70 0.23
N VAL A 229 1.29 -5.70 0.76
CA VAL A 229 0.82 -7.11 0.82
C VAL A 229 -0.59 -7.23 1.44
N GLU A 230 -0.96 -6.31 2.32
CA GLU A 230 -2.25 -6.21 2.97
C GLU A 230 -3.39 -5.61 2.12
N ALA A 231 -3.12 -5.10 0.92
CA ALA A 231 -4.07 -4.33 0.11
C ALA A 231 -5.43 -5.00 -0.09
N ALA A 232 -5.46 -6.33 -0.17
CA ALA A 232 -6.70 -7.09 -0.29
C ALA A 232 -7.62 -6.96 0.94
N ALA A 233 -7.09 -6.62 2.13
CA ALA A 233 -7.88 -6.36 3.33
C ALA A 233 -8.62 -5.03 3.29
N ASP A 234 -8.08 -4.00 2.62
CA ASP A 234 -8.76 -2.71 2.49
C ASP A 234 -10.06 -2.79 1.71
N ILE A 235 -10.14 -3.73 0.76
CA ILE A 235 -11.34 -4.00 -0.05
C ILE A 235 -12.13 -5.21 0.47
N ALA A 236 -12.03 -5.52 1.76
CA ALA A 236 -12.69 -6.70 2.32
C ALA A 236 -14.20 -6.72 2.09
N GLU A 237 -14.88 -5.58 2.23
CA GLU A 237 -16.34 -5.48 2.01
C GLU A 237 -16.76 -5.65 0.54
N GLU A 238 -15.83 -5.49 -0.41
CA GLU A 238 -16.03 -5.69 -1.86
C GLU A 238 -15.63 -7.11 -2.32
N THR A 239 -15.02 -7.89 -1.42
CA THR A 239 -14.52 -9.25 -1.68
C THR A 239 -15.54 -10.30 -1.27
N LYS A 240 -15.77 -11.29 -2.15
CA LYS A 240 -16.62 -12.44 -1.85
C LYS A 240 -15.91 -13.43 -0.93
N ASP A 241 -16.56 -13.89 0.15
CA ASP A 241 -15.97 -14.82 1.11
C ASP A 241 -14.67 -14.26 1.72
N ALA A 242 -14.71 -12.97 2.09
CA ALA A 242 -13.54 -12.17 2.46
C ALA A 242 -12.67 -12.84 3.54
N ARG A 243 -13.32 -13.45 4.55
CA ARG A 243 -12.68 -14.13 5.68
C ARG A 243 -11.79 -15.31 5.28
N ARG A 244 -12.07 -15.97 4.14
CA ARG A 244 -11.26 -17.08 3.61
C ARG A 244 -10.34 -16.65 2.47
N VAL A 245 -10.83 -15.73 1.64
CA VAL A 245 -10.14 -15.32 0.42
C VAL A 245 -8.96 -14.42 0.74
N ILE A 246 -9.13 -13.41 1.60
CA ILE A 246 -8.10 -12.39 1.82
C ILE A 246 -6.84 -12.94 2.48
N PRO A 247 -6.91 -13.78 3.55
CA PRO A 247 -5.69 -14.37 4.11
C PRO A 247 -4.90 -15.15 3.05
N ARG A 248 -5.59 -15.94 2.22
CA ARG A 248 -4.95 -16.71 1.13
C ARG A 248 -4.37 -15.78 0.06
N THR A 249 -5.09 -14.73 -0.31
CA THR A 249 -4.61 -13.69 -1.23
C THR A 249 -3.29 -13.09 -0.74
N MET A 250 -3.18 -12.71 0.53
CA MET A 250 -1.93 -12.16 1.08
C MET A 250 -0.75 -13.13 0.91
N PHE A 251 -0.93 -14.40 1.29
CA PHE A 251 0.14 -15.40 1.17
C PHE A 251 0.50 -15.71 -0.28
N TYR A 252 -0.50 -15.85 -1.16
CA TYR A 252 -0.24 -16.13 -2.57
C TYR A 252 0.38 -14.94 -3.30
N ALA A 253 -0.10 -13.73 -3.06
CA ALA A 253 0.47 -12.51 -3.64
C ALA A 253 1.91 -12.33 -3.19
N LEU A 254 2.19 -12.40 -1.88
CA LEU A 254 3.55 -12.30 -1.35
C LEU A 254 4.46 -13.41 -1.88
N GLY A 255 4.01 -14.67 -1.86
CA GLY A 255 4.81 -15.79 -2.33
C GLY A 255 5.11 -15.72 -3.83
N THR A 256 4.13 -15.29 -4.64
CA THR A 256 4.31 -15.17 -6.09
C THR A 256 5.23 -13.99 -6.42
N ALA A 257 5.03 -12.84 -5.79
CA ALA A 257 5.91 -11.68 -5.94
C ALA A 257 7.34 -12.01 -5.47
N ALA A 258 7.50 -12.65 -4.32
CA ALA A 258 8.81 -13.06 -3.80
C ALA A 258 9.57 -13.95 -4.78
N VAL A 259 8.91 -14.95 -5.39
CA VAL A 259 9.57 -15.83 -6.37
C VAL A 259 9.95 -15.06 -7.64
N ILE A 260 9.04 -14.25 -8.18
CA ILE A 260 9.27 -13.51 -9.43
C ILE A 260 10.37 -12.45 -9.22
N GLU A 261 10.26 -11.62 -8.20
CA GLU A 261 11.24 -10.56 -7.91
C GLU A 261 12.61 -11.13 -7.59
N PHE A 262 12.70 -12.18 -6.77
CA PHE A 262 13.99 -12.79 -6.46
C PHE A 262 14.65 -13.38 -7.71
N ALA A 263 13.88 -14.07 -8.56
CA ALA A 263 14.37 -14.57 -9.83
C ALA A 263 14.85 -13.44 -10.74
N MET A 264 14.10 -12.34 -10.84
CA MET A 264 14.50 -11.15 -11.60
C MET A 264 15.80 -10.55 -11.07
N TYR A 265 15.93 -10.30 -9.76
CA TYR A 265 17.16 -9.75 -9.17
C TYR A 265 18.38 -10.63 -9.48
N ILE A 266 18.26 -11.96 -9.27
CA ILE A 266 19.34 -12.91 -9.54
C ILE A 266 19.71 -12.89 -11.03
N ILE A 267 18.74 -13.02 -11.92
CA ILE A 267 18.98 -13.09 -13.37
C ILE A 267 19.57 -11.78 -13.88
N TYR A 268 19.06 -10.62 -13.43
CA TYR A 268 19.56 -9.32 -13.87
C TYR A 268 20.97 -9.08 -13.38
N LEU A 269 21.30 -9.44 -12.14
CA LEU A 269 22.68 -9.38 -11.63
C LEU A 269 23.61 -10.28 -12.43
N LEU A 270 23.21 -11.51 -12.74
CA LEU A 270 24.01 -12.41 -13.56
C LEU A 270 24.14 -11.93 -15.02
N ALA A 271 23.18 -11.14 -15.50
CA ALA A 271 23.21 -10.54 -16.83
C ALA A 271 23.92 -9.17 -16.86
N VAL A 272 24.53 -8.69 -15.78
CA VAL A 272 25.29 -7.43 -15.79
C VAL A 272 26.61 -7.62 -16.54
N ASN A 273 26.85 -6.79 -17.57
CA ASN A 273 28.16 -6.75 -18.26
C ASN A 273 29.16 -5.84 -17.52
N ASP A 274 28.70 -4.68 -17.04
CA ASP A 274 29.51 -3.69 -16.33
C ASP A 274 28.70 -3.10 -15.17
N SER A 275 29.10 -3.41 -13.94
CA SER A 275 28.40 -2.96 -12.74
C SER A 275 28.64 -1.50 -12.39
N GLU A 276 29.76 -0.91 -12.82
CA GLU A 276 30.09 0.49 -12.50
C GLU A 276 29.19 1.44 -13.31
N THR A 277 28.99 1.16 -14.60
CA THR A 277 28.10 1.98 -15.45
C THR A 277 26.63 1.91 -15.05
N LEU A 278 26.20 0.81 -14.42
CA LEU A 278 24.83 0.65 -13.95
C LEU A 278 24.53 1.39 -12.64
N ALA A 279 25.54 1.64 -11.80
CA ALA A 279 25.34 2.34 -10.53
C ALA A 279 24.95 3.81 -10.72
N GLU A 280 25.40 4.42 -11.82
CA GLU A 280 25.06 5.81 -12.19
C GLU A 280 23.86 5.91 -13.14
N SER A 281 23.33 4.78 -13.59
CA SER A 281 22.22 4.77 -14.55
C SER A 281 20.89 5.19 -13.91
N ALA A 282 20.15 6.03 -14.62
CA ALA A 282 18.79 6.40 -14.26
C ALA A 282 17.78 5.23 -14.46
N SER A 283 18.14 4.20 -15.23
CA SER A 283 17.30 3.03 -15.48
C SER A 283 18.14 1.77 -15.69
N PRO A 284 18.82 1.28 -14.63
CA PRO A 284 19.83 0.22 -14.75
C PRO A 284 19.28 -1.05 -15.42
N VAL A 285 18.06 -1.46 -15.07
CA VAL A 285 17.45 -2.66 -15.66
C VAL A 285 17.23 -2.52 -17.17
N ALA A 286 16.79 -1.35 -17.65
CA ALA A 286 16.64 -1.11 -19.08
C ALA A 286 17.99 -1.11 -19.82
N ASP A 287 19.04 -0.62 -19.17
CA ASP A 287 20.38 -0.63 -19.73
C ASP A 287 20.92 -2.06 -19.86
N ILE A 288 20.66 -2.94 -18.88
CA ILE A 288 21.00 -4.37 -19.00
C ILE A 288 20.30 -4.98 -20.23
N PHE A 289 19.01 -4.71 -20.43
CA PHE A 289 18.29 -5.17 -21.63
C PHE A 289 18.88 -4.60 -22.93
N SER A 290 19.30 -3.34 -22.90
CA SER A 290 19.91 -2.66 -24.05
C SER A 290 21.26 -3.27 -24.42
N GLN A 291 22.08 -3.54 -23.41
CA GLN A 291 23.43 -4.11 -23.55
C GLN A 291 23.40 -5.59 -23.96
N GLN A 292 22.51 -6.39 -23.36
CA GLN A 292 22.47 -7.84 -23.62
C GLN A 292 21.70 -8.20 -24.89
N VAL A 293 20.58 -7.51 -25.16
CA VAL A 293 19.66 -7.90 -26.24
C VAL A 293 19.66 -6.87 -27.37
N SER A 294 19.09 -5.69 -27.11
CA SER A 294 19.14 -4.54 -28.02
C SER A 294 18.43 -3.32 -27.40
N PRO A 295 18.75 -2.09 -27.84
CA PRO A 295 18.02 -0.90 -27.43
C PRO A 295 16.52 -0.93 -27.76
N LEU A 296 16.13 -1.59 -28.87
CA LEU A 296 14.72 -1.75 -29.23
C LEU A 296 13.99 -2.66 -28.24
N PHE A 297 14.61 -3.77 -27.85
CA PHE A 297 14.03 -4.69 -26.87
C PHE A 297 13.85 -4.01 -25.51
N ALA A 298 14.86 -3.26 -25.04
CA ALA A 298 14.77 -2.46 -23.82
C ALA A 298 13.58 -1.50 -23.85
N LYS A 299 13.38 -0.76 -24.96
CA LYS A 299 12.23 0.13 -25.13
C LYS A 299 10.89 -0.60 -25.06
N LEU A 300 10.77 -1.79 -25.66
CA LEU A 300 9.56 -2.59 -25.59
C LEU A 300 9.26 -3.04 -24.14
N VAL A 301 10.28 -3.51 -23.42
CA VAL A 301 10.13 -3.91 -22.01
C VAL A 301 9.68 -2.72 -21.16
N VAL A 302 10.29 -1.54 -21.34
CA VAL A 302 9.88 -0.31 -20.63
C VAL A 302 8.44 0.09 -20.98
N LEU A 303 8.04 0.04 -22.24
CA LEU A 303 6.67 0.33 -22.67
C LEU A 303 5.64 -0.56 -21.95
N PHE A 304 5.93 -1.85 -21.82
CA PHE A 304 5.06 -2.75 -21.09
C PHE A 304 5.12 -2.54 -19.58
N ALA A 305 6.30 -2.27 -19.01
CA ALA A 305 6.46 -1.94 -17.60
C ALA A 305 5.63 -0.69 -17.20
N LEU A 306 5.52 0.31 -18.08
CA LEU A 306 4.65 1.47 -17.87
C LEU A 306 3.17 1.10 -17.70
N THR A 307 2.71 0.05 -18.38
CA THR A 307 1.33 -0.45 -18.20
C THR A 307 1.15 -1.05 -16.80
N ASN A 308 2.17 -1.77 -16.30
CA ASN A 308 2.15 -2.35 -14.96
C ASN A 308 2.20 -1.26 -13.88
N ILE A 309 3.01 -0.22 -14.09
CA ILE A 309 3.08 0.94 -13.19
C ILE A 309 1.71 1.63 -13.11
N LEU A 310 1.03 1.83 -14.24
CA LEU A 310 -0.32 2.43 -14.25
C LEU A 310 -1.32 1.59 -13.44
N VAL A 311 -1.25 0.27 -13.57
CA VAL A 311 -2.10 -0.68 -12.84
C VAL A 311 -1.79 -0.63 -11.33
N CYS A 312 -0.52 -0.52 -10.96
CA CYS A 312 -0.09 -0.30 -9.58
C CYS A 312 -0.65 1.00 -8.99
N VAL A 313 -0.58 2.12 -9.72
CA VAL A 313 -1.19 3.40 -9.29
C VAL A 313 -2.70 3.26 -9.12
N LEU A 314 -3.38 2.61 -10.08
CA LEU A 314 -4.81 2.37 -10.04
C LEU A 314 -5.22 1.55 -8.81
N ALA A 315 -4.48 0.49 -8.50
CA ALA A 315 -4.73 -0.41 -7.37
C ALA A 315 -4.44 0.27 -6.02
N ASN A 316 -3.31 0.97 -5.89
CA ASN A 316 -2.98 1.72 -4.67
C ASN A 316 -3.99 2.83 -4.39
N MET A 317 -4.49 3.51 -5.42
CA MET A 317 -5.53 4.54 -5.27
C MET A 317 -6.87 3.94 -4.82
N LEU A 318 -7.24 2.76 -5.34
CA LEU A 318 -8.43 2.02 -4.90
C LEU A 318 -8.35 1.77 -3.39
N VAL A 319 -7.20 1.30 -2.91
CA VAL A 319 -6.93 1.01 -1.50
C VAL A 319 -6.92 2.27 -0.64
N ALA A 320 -6.19 3.32 -1.04
CA ALA A 320 -6.12 4.60 -0.32
C ALA A 320 -7.52 5.17 -0.06
N THR A 321 -8.39 5.07 -1.06
CA THR A 321 -9.77 5.53 -0.98
C THR A 321 -10.55 4.79 0.11
N ARG A 322 -10.28 3.50 0.33
CA ARG A 322 -10.99 2.65 1.30
C ARG A 322 -10.56 2.96 2.73
N VAL A 323 -9.29 3.30 2.92
CA VAL A 323 -8.81 3.86 4.20
C VAL A 323 -9.56 5.16 4.49
N VAL A 324 -9.55 6.14 3.57
CA VAL A 324 -10.24 7.44 3.77
C VAL A 324 -11.75 7.26 4.00
N TYR A 325 -12.40 6.41 3.21
CA TYR A 325 -13.81 6.08 3.36
C TYR A 325 -14.12 5.45 4.73
N SER A 326 -13.29 4.50 5.19
CA SER A 326 -13.47 3.82 6.47
C SER A 326 -13.41 4.78 7.65
N MET A 327 -12.44 5.71 7.65
CA MET A 327 -12.31 6.74 8.67
C MET A 327 -13.47 7.73 8.63
N ALA A 328 -13.95 8.07 7.43
CA ALA A 328 -15.09 8.98 7.26
C ALA A 328 -16.41 8.37 7.76
N ARG A 329 -16.60 7.05 7.65
CA ARG A 329 -17.79 6.37 8.19
C ARG A 329 -17.90 6.50 9.71
N ASP A 330 -16.76 6.44 10.38
CA ASP A 330 -16.64 6.62 11.82
C ASP A 330 -16.53 8.11 12.21
N ASN A 331 -16.76 9.03 11.26
CA ASN A 331 -16.76 10.47 11.49
C ASN A 331 -15.42 11.04 12.02
N MET A 332 -14.32 10.36 11.71
CA MET A 332 -12.98 10.66 12.23
C MET A 332 -12.25 11.75 11.44
N LEU A 333 -12.69 12.06 10.22
CA LEU A 333 -12.06 13.04 9.33
C LEU A 333 -12.82 14.38 9.28
N PRO A 334 -12.16 15.50 8.94
CA PRO A 334 -12.85 16.70 8.50
C PRO A 334 -13.66 16.39 7.22
N GLY A 335 -14.89 16.91 7.13
CA GLY A 335 -15.75 16.65 5.97
C GLY A 335 -16.25 15.20 5.85
N SER A 336 -16.18 14.40 6.93
CA SER A 336 -16.62 12.99 6.96
C SER A 336 -18.02 12.77 6.37
N THR A 337 -18.95 13.71 6.59
CA THR A 337 -20.31 13.67 6.02
C THR A 337 -20.30 13.48 4.51
N TYR A 338 -19.41 14.17 3.79
CA TYR A 338 -19.27 14.07 2.35
C TYR A 338 -18.43 12.87 1.93
N LEU A 339 -17.32 12.61 2.62
CA LEU A 339 -16.36 11.57 2.25
C LEU A 339 -16.91 10.15 2.39
N ARG A 340 -17.86 9.92 3.32
CA ARG A 340 -18.52 8.62 3.50
C ARG A 340 -19.67 8.35 2.52
N ARG A 341 -20.02 9.28 1.63
CA ARG A 341 -21.13 9.05 0.69
C ARG A 341 -20.74 8.03 -0.37
N VAL A 342 -21.61 7.05 -0.57
CA VAL A 342 -21.47 6.03 -1.62
C VAL A 342 -22.42 6.35 -2.76
N SER A 343 -21.92 6.30 -4.00
CA SER A 343 -22.73 6.50 -5.20
C SER A 343 -23.80 5.42 -5.33
N ALA A 344 -25.07 5.80 -5.50
CA ALA A 344 -26.16 4.84 -5.71
C ALA A 344 -25.99 4.02 -7.00
N LYS A 345 -25.44 4.64 -8.06
CA LYS A 345 -25.25 4.01 -9.37
C LYS A 345 -24.06 3.06 -9.40
N TYR A 346 -22.91 3.50 -8.88
CA TYR A 346 -21.65 2.76 -9.00
C TYR A 346 -21.27 1.96 -7.74
N ARG A 347 -21.94 2.21 -6.61
CA ARG A 347 -21.65 1.60 -5.29
C ARG A 347 -20.18 1.75 -4.85
N VAL A 348 -19.62 2.93 -5.10
CA VAL A 348 -18.25 3.34 -4.74
C VAL A 348 -18.29 4.64 -3.94
N PRO A 349 -17.39 4.85 -2.96
CA PRO A 349 -17.23 6.13 -2.27
C PRO A 349 -16.59 7.20 -3.16
N THR A 350 -17.32 7.70 -4.16
CA THR A 350 -16.84 8.64 -5.19
C THR A 350 -16.18 9.88 -4.61
N ASN A 351 -16.72 10.43 -3.51
CA ASN A 351 -16.14 11.62 -2.88
C ASN A 351 -14.77 11.34 -2.25
N ALA A 352 -14.57 10.15 -1.68
CA ALA A 352 -13.27 9.75 -1.18
C ALA A 352 -12.26 9.56 -2.32
N VAL A 353 -12.68 9.04 -3.49
CA VAL A 353 -11.82 8.91 -4.68
C VAL A 353 -11.34 10.27 -5.16
N TRP A 354 -12.25 11.24 -5.27
CA TRP A 354 -11.88 12.61 -5.66
C TRP A 354 -11.00 13.29 -4.62
N ALA A 355 -11.26 13.07 -3.32
CA ALA A 355 -10.44 13.64 -2.26
C ALA A 355 -9.01 13.10 -2.26
N THR A 356 -8.80 11.78 -2.43
CA THR A 356 -7.45 11.20 -2.52
C THR A 356 -6.71 11.68 -3.77
N GLY A 357 -7.41 11.75 -4.92
CA GLY A 357 -6.84 12.30 -6.15
C GLY A 357 -6.49 13.80 -6.05
N LEU A 358 -7.32 14.59 -5.38
CA LEU A 358 -7.06 16.01 -5.13
C LEU A 358 -5.84 16.19 -4.21
N ILE A 359 -5.75 15.43 -3.12
CA ILE A 359 -4.57 15.47 -2.23
C ILE A 359 -3.32 15.10 -3.02
N SER A 360 -3.34 14.02 -3.79
CA SER A 360 -2.23 13.63 -4.66
C SER A 360 -1.83 14.73 -5.65
N THR A 361 -2.82 15.39 -6.27
CA THR A 361 -2.59 16.53 -7.17
C THR A 361 -1.92 17.69 -6.45
N LEU A 362 -2.35 18.01 -5.22
CA LEU A 362 -1.72 19.05 -4.41
C LEU A 362 -0.28 18.69 -4.01
N LEU A 363 -0.01 17.42 -3.71
CA LEU A 363 1.35 16.95 -3.48
C LEU A 363 2.20 17.10 -4.76
N LEU A 364 1.69 16.73 -5.93
CA LEU A 364 2.39 16.92 -7.21
C LEU A 364 2.67 18.40 -7.50
N LEU A 365 1.71 19.28 -7.23
CA LEU A 365 1.89 20.73 -7.40
C LEU A 365 2.95 21.29 -6.46
N SER A 366 3.16 20.69 -5.28
CA SER A 366 4.24 21.11 -4.37
C SER A 366 5.64 20.93 -4.97
N ALA A 367 5.80 20.02 -5.94
CA ALA A 367 7.06 19.83 -6.65
C ALA A 367 7.49 21.06 -7.46
N PHE A 368 6.55 21.93 -7.89
CA PHE A 368 6.90 23.21 -8.52
C PHE A 368 7.59 24.17 -7.54
N ALA A 369 7.26 24.09 -6.25
CA ALA A 369 7.87 24.94 -5.24
C ALA A 369 9.26 24.41 -4.85
N ASN A 370 9.38 23.09 -4.65
CA ASN A 370 10.64 22.45 -4.32
C ASN A 370 10.58 20.94 -4.63
N GLU A 371 11.30 20.52 -5.67
CA GLU A 371 11.36 19.12 -6.12
C GLU A 371 12.01 18.19 -5.10
N VAL A 372 13.03 18.67 -4.38
CA VAL A 372 13.70 17.91 -3.30
C VAL A 372 12.74 17.65 -2.15
N ALA A 373 11.97 18.67 -1.74
CA ALA A 373 10.95 18.50 -0.70
C ALA A 373 9.83 17.55 -1.13
N PHE A 374 9.45 17.57 -2.42
CA PHE A 374 8.48 16.62 -2.96
C PHE A 374 9.01 15.18 -2.93
N ALA A 375 10.28 14.95 -3.25
CA ALA A 375 10.89 13.63 -3.11
C ALA A 375 10.83 13.10 -1.66
N TYR A 376 10.96 14.00 -0.67
CA TYR A 376 10.78 13.61 0.74
C TYR A 376 9.34 13.25 1.08
N ILE A 377 8.37 13.93 0.45
CA ILE A 377 6.94 13.63 0.61
C ILE A 377 6.60 12.24 0.05
N THR A 378 7.10 11.88 -1.13
CA THR A 378 6.87 10.55 -1.71
C THR A 378 7.56 9.44 -0.90
N GLY A 379 8.71 9.76 -0.30
CA GLY A 379 9.43 8.89 0.66
C GLY A 379 8.70 8.65 1.99
N MET A 380 7.64 9.41 2.31
CA MET A 380 6.80 9.16 3.49
C MET A 380 5.96 7.87 3.37
N SER A 381 5.83 7.31 2.18
CA SER A 381 5.02 6.12 1.92
C SER A 381 5.40 4.97 2.86
N ALA A 382 6.68 4.57 2.83
CA ALA A 382 7.21 3.51 3.68
C ALA A 382 7.11 3.83 5.18
N LEU A 383 7.36 5.09 5.57
CA LEU A 383 7.20 5.53 6.96
C LEU A 383 5.76 5.37 7.43
N GLY A 384 4.79 5.70 6.58
CA GLY A 384 3.36 5.48 6.83
C GLY A 384 3.03 4.00 7.05
N TYR A 385 3.44 3.11 6.13
CA TYR A 385 3.21 1.67 6.25
C TYR A 385 3.84 1.07 7.51
N PHE A 386 5.14 1.33 7.77
CA PHE A 386 5.79 0.78 8.96
C PHE A 386 5.25 1.36 10.27
N THR A 387 4.78 2.61 10.26
CA THR A 387 4.03 3.17 11.39
C THR A 387 2.72 2.42 11.60
N VAL A 388 1.98 2.10 10.53
CA VAL A 388 0.77 1.25 10.62
C VAL A 388 1.11 -0.11 11.18
N TYR A 389 2.20 -0.75 10.74
CA TYR A 389 2.60 -2.08 11.20
C TYR A 389 2.92 -2.08 12.69
N ILE A 390 3.73 -1.11 13.16
CA ILE A 390 4.05 -1.00 14.59
C ILE A 390 2.82 -0.67 15.43
N LEU A 391 2.03 0.33 15.04
CA LEU A 391 0.83 0.73 15.79
C LEU A 391 -0.17 -0.44 15.85
N THR A 392 -0.38 -1.12 14.73
CA THR A 392 -1.30 -2.25 14.68
C THR A 392 -0.79 -3.41 15.53
N THR A 393 0.45 -3.86 15.34
CA THR A 393 0.99 -5.01 16.08
C THR A 393 1.12 -4.75 17.58
N SER A 394 1.59 -3.56 17.99
CA SER A 394 1.64 -3.17 19.40
C SER A 394 0.25 -3.05 20.03
N GLY A 395 -0.69 -2.46 19.29
CA GLY A 395 -2.09 -2.38 19.68
C GLY A 395 -2.72 -3.76 19.86
N LEU A 396 -2.48 -4.67 18.93
CA LEU A 396 -2.98 -6.05 18.96
C LEU A 396 -2.38 -6.86 20.11
N LEU A 397 -1.11 -6.67 20.44
CA LEU A 397 -0.51 -7.27 21.62
C LEU A 397 -1.22 -6.84 22.90
N ASN A 398 -1.52 -5.55 23.05
CA ASN A 398 -2.32 -5.04 24.16
C ASN A 398 -3.77 -5.54 24.13
N ALA A 399 -4.40 -5.61 22.96
CA ALA A 399 -5.76 -6.16 22.82
C ALA A 399 -5.82 -7.65 23.18
N HIS A 400 -4.79 -8.43 22.82
CA HIS A 400 -4.67 -9.84 23.19
C HIS A 400 -4.58 -10.02 24.70
N MET A 401 -3.72 -9.24 25.37
CA MET A 401 -3.59 -9.26 26.84
C MET A 401 -4.92 -8.91 27.54
N LYS A 402 -5.74 -8.04 26.93
CA LYS A 402 -7.06 -7.65 27.44
C LYS A 402 -8.20 -8.59 27.00
N GLY A 403 -7.90 -9.69 26.30
CA GLY A 403 -8.91 -10.64 25.82
C GLY A 403 -9.90 -10.07 24.80
N ARG A 404 -9.54 -8.99 24.09
CA ARG A 404 -10.43 -8.28 23.15
C ARG A 404 -10.43 -8.85 21.74
N ILE A 405 -9.45 -9.67 21.38
CA ILE A 405 -9.40 -10.29 20.04
C ILE A 405 -10.48 -11.38 19.96
N PRO A 406 -11.41 -11.31 18.97
CA PRO A 406 -12.43 -12.33 18.79
C PRO A 406 -11.86 -13.74 18.64
N LYS A 407 -12.59 -14.74 19.11
CA LYS A 407 -12.25 -16.14 18.85
C LYS A 407 -12.45 -16.42 17.36
N SER A 408 -11.54 -17.19 16.77
CA SER A 408 -11.74 -17.65 15.40
C SER A 408 -12.78 -18.76 15.37
N GLU A 409 -13.65 -18.72 14.37
CA GLU A 409 -14.52 -19.85 14.05
C GLU A 409 -13.71 -20.98 13.37
N PRO A 410 -14.13 -22.25 13.53
CA PRO A 410 -13.49 -23.37 12.85
C PRO A 410 -13.47 -23.18 11.31
N GLY A 411 -12.33 -23.48 10.68
CA GLY A 411 -12.17 -23.40 9.23
C GLY A 411 -11.68 -22.04 8.70
N TYR A 412 -11.44 -21.07 9.58
CA TYR A 412 -10.77 -19.81 9.25
C TYR A 412 -9.32 -19.78 9.75
N PHE A 413 -8.50 -18.93 9.14
CA PHE A 413 -7.09 -18.80 9.50
C PHE A 413 -6.95 -18.20 10.91
N ASP A 414 -6.15 -18.85 11.75
CA ASP A 414 -5.91 -18.43 13.13
C ASP A 414 -4.48 -18.77 13.58
N LEU A 415 -3.81 -17.81 14.20
CA LEU A 415 -2.45 -17.98 14.74
C LEU A 415 -2.43 -18.71 16.08
N GLY A 416 -3.55 -18.78 16.80
CA GLY A 416 -3.63 -19.42 18.12
C GLY A 416 -2.50 -18.97 19.07
N ARG A 417 -1.68 -19.92 19.51
CA ARG A 417 -0.57 -19.68 20.46
C ARG A 417 0.61 -18.91 19.86
N ALA A 418 0.74 -18.87 18.54
CA ALA A 418 1.83 -18.16 17.87
C ALA A 418 1.65 -16.64 17.86
N ARG A 419 0.48 -16.12 18.25
CA ARG A 419 0.17 -14.67 18.25
C ARG A 419 1.19 -13.85 19.03
N VAL A 420 1.45 -14.19 20.29
CA VAL A 420 2.34 -13.39 21.16
C VAL A 420 3.79 -13.38 20.64
N PRO A 421 4.41 -14.53 20.33
CA PRO A 421 5.75 -14.53 19.71
C PRO A 421 5.82 -13.71 18.42
N LEU A 422 4.84 -13.85 17.53
CA LEU A 422 4.80 -13.11 16.26
C LEU A 422 4.60 -11.61 16.48
N TYR A 423 3.78 -11.20 17.44
CA TYR A 423 3.60 -9.78 17.74
C TYR A 423 4.86 -9.16 18.32
N LEU A 424 5.54 -9.83 19.25
CA LEU A 424 6.80 -9.35 19.82
C LEU A 424 7.89 -9.26 18.74
N PHE A 425 8.01 -10.29 17.90
CA PHE A 425 8.95 -10.29 16.80
C PHE A 425 8.64 -9.20 15.77
N GLY A 426 7.36 -9.06 15.39
CA GLY A 426 6.91 -8.00 14.48
C GLY A 426 7.19 -6.60 15.03
N ILE A 427 6.90 -6.32 16.30
CA ILE A 427 7.21 -5.02 16.92
C ILE A 427 8.71 -4.71 16.85
N ALA A 428 9.57 -5.69 17.15
CA ALA A 428 11.01 -5.51 17.08
C ALA A 428 11.47 -5.22 15.65
N VAL A 429 11.06 -6.03 14.68
CA VAL A 429 11.51 -5.93 13.29
C VAL A 429 10.95 -4.68 12.61
N PHE A 430 9.64 -4.43 12.70
CA PHE A 430 9.04 -3.21 12.14
C PHE A 430 9.60 -1.96 12.82
N GLY A 431 9.88 -2.03 14.13
CA GLY A 431 10.56 -0.98 14.89
C GLY A 431 11.97 -0.67 14.39
N ILE A 432 12.76 -1.70 14.11
CA ILE A 432 14.11 -1.54 13.54
C ILE A 432 14.04 -0.89 12.16
N VAL A 433 13.12 -1.33 11.29
CA VAL A 433 12.97 -0.75 9.95
C VAL A 433 12.48 0.69 10.01
N LEU A 434 11.49 1.01 10.85
CA LEU A 434 11.02 2.38 11.03
C LEU A 434 12.13 3.28 11.59
N ALA A 435 12.92 2.78 12.54
CA ALA A 435 14.06 3.51 13.08
C ALA A 435 15.13 3.74 11.99
N ALA A 436 15.41 2.76 11.15
CA ALA A 436 16.31 2.91 10.01
C ALA A 436 15.82 3.99 9.03
N LEU A 437 14.54 3.96 8.66
CA LEU A 437 13.92 4.98 7.81
C LEU A 437 13.93 6.40 8.42
N MET A 438 14.00 6.52 9.74
CA MET A 438 14.06 7.81 10.44
C MET A 438 15.49 8.32 10.65
N LEU A 439 16.45 7.42 10.85
CA LEU A 439 17.80 7.76 11.33
C LEU A 439 18.87 7.69 10.25
N LEU A 440 18.68 6.88 9.20
CA LEU A 440 19.67 6.78 8.12
C LEU A 440 19.79 8.09 7.36
N PRO A 441 21.02 8.54 7.01
CA PRO A 441 21.25 9.82 6.35
C PRO A 441 20.36 10.06 5.11
N ASP A 442 20.22 9.05 4.27
CA ASP A 442 19.48 9.13 3.00
C ASP A 442 17.97 9.32 3.19
N PHE A 443 17.43 8.89 4.33
CA PHE A 443 15.99 8.91 4.62
C PHE A 443 15.61 9.89 5.74
N ARG A 444 16.58 10.45 6.45
CA ARG A 444 16.36 11.34 7.59
C ARG A 444 15.46 12.53 7.25
N ALA A 445 15.61 13.09 6.05
CA ALA A 445 14.76 14.17 5.58
C ALA A 445 13.29 13.73 5.43
N ASN A 446 13.04 12.54 4.88
CA ASN A 446 11.71 11.92 4.81
C ASN A 446 11.12 11.75 6.21
N GLY A 447 11.94 11.30 7.17
CA GLY A 447 11.57 11.17 8.58
C GLY A 447 11.10 12.49 9.19
N VAL A 448 11.82 13.58 8.96
CA VAL A 448 11.43 14.92 9.46
C VAL A 448 10.09 15.36 8.87
N VAL A 449 9.91 15.24 7.54
CA VAL A 449 8.65 15.61 6.88
C VAL A 449 7.50 14.77 7.41
N PHE A 450 7.70 13.45 7.58
CA PHE A 450 6.70 12.55 8.14
C PHE A 450 6.32 12.92 9.59
N LEU A 451 7.30 13.28 10.43
CA LEU A 451 7.02 13.74 11.79
C LEU A 451 6.22 15.04 11.82
N ILE A 452 6.49 15.97 10.91
CA ILE A 452 5.69 17.19 10.76
C ILE A 452 4.25 16.84 10.34
N THR A 453 4.09 15.94 9.37
CA THR A 453 2.79 15.45 8.93
C THR A 453 2.04 14.76 10.08
N MET A 454 2.71 13.94 10.88
CA MET A 454 2.09 13.30 12.05
C MET A 454 1.77 14.29 13.17
N ALA A 455 2.59 15.32 13.38
CA ALA A 455 2.31 16.39 14.34
C ALA A 455 1.01 17.14 13.98
N SER A 456 0.74 17.34 12.68
CA SER A 456 -0.53 17.93 12.23
C SER A 456 -1.73 17.05 12.60
N ALA A 457 -1.60 15.72 12.49
CA ALA A 457 -2.63 14.77 12.91
C ALA A 457 -2.82 14.76 14.43
N SER A 458 -1.73 14.88 15.19
CA SER A 458 -1.77 15.03 16.65
C SER A 458 -2.46 16.32 17.06
N LEU A 459 -2.22 17.43 16.35
CA LEU A 459 -2.86 18.71 16.61
C LEU A 459 -4.38 18.64 16.36
N TYR A 460 -4.81 18.08 15.22
CA TYR A 460 -6.23 17.85 14.96
C TYR A 460 -6.86 16.94 16.03
N TRP A 461 -6.15 15.89 16.44
CA TRP A 461 -6.61 14.98 17.47
C TRP A 461 -6.80 15.68 18.82
N LEU A 462 -5.81 16.46 19.27
CA LEU A 462 -5.85 17.18 20.53
C LEU A 462 -6.95 18.24 20.57
N LEU A 463 -7.09 19.02 19.50
CA LEU A 463 -7.99 20.17 19.47
C LEU A 463 -9.45 19.77 19.24
N ILE A 464 -9.70 18.77 18.39
CA ILE A 464 -11.05 18.48 17.89
C ILE A 464 -11.44 17.03 18.18
N LEU A 465 -10.69 16.07 17.64
CA LEU A 465 -11.17 14.69 17.55
C LEU A 465 -11.29 14.01 18.92
N ARG A 466 -10.37 14.28 19.85
CA ARG A 466 -10.39 13.68 21.20
C ARG A 466 -11.69 13.97 21.94
N LYS A 467 -12.19 15.21 21.86
CA LYS A 467 -13.47 15.60 22.46
C LYS A 467 -14.66 14.92 21.77
N ARG A 468 -14.60 14.79 20.44
CA ARG A 468 -15.66 14.13 19.67
C ARG A 468 -15.75 12.64 19.96
N ILE A 469 -14.61 11.95 20.09
CA ILE A 469 -14.56 10.54 20.50
C ILE A 469 -15.13 10.37 21.91
N ALA A 470 -14.77 11.25 22.85
CA ALA A 470 -15.27 11.18 24.23
C ALA A 470 -16.80 11.38 24.34
N LYS A 471 -17.40 12.08 23.37
CA LYS A 471 -18.85 12.31 23.27
C LYS A 471 -19.58 11.24 22.42
N GLY A 472 -18.90 10.21 21.93
CA GLY A 472 -19.47 9.23 21.00
C GLY A 472 -19.72 9.76 19.58
N ALA A 473 -19.46 11.04 19.31
CA ALA A 473 -19.71 11.70 18.02
C ALA A 473 -18.68 11.36 16.92
N ALA A 474 -17.67 10.55 17.25
CA ALA A 474 -16.70 9.96 16.34
C ALA A 474 -16.19 8.61 16.89
N GLY A 475 -15.77 7.73 15.99
CA GLY A 475 -15.37 6.35 16.29
C GLY A 475 -16.49 5.33 16.06
N PRO A 476 -16.35 4.10 16.60
CA PRO A 476 -17.31 3.02 16.37
C PRO A 476 -18.71 3.30 16.94
N GLU A 477 -18.80 4.00 18.07
CA GLU A 477 -20.09 4.36 18.70
C GLU A 477 -20.96 5.19 17.75
N PHE A 478 -20.35 6.17 17.06
CA PHE A 478 -21.02 6.95 16.03
C PHE A 478 -21.57 6.07 14.90
N ALA A 479 -20.80 5.07 14.46
CA ALA A 479 -21.22 4.17 13.39
C ALA A 479 -22.43 3.31 13.79
N PHE A 480 -22.44 2.78 15.02
CA PHE A 480 -23.60 2.06 15.55
C PHE A 480 -24.84 2.95 15.64
N ALA A 481 -24.70 4.15 16.22
CA ALA A 481 -25.81 5.10 16.34
C ALA A 481 -26.39 5.47 14.95
N LEU A 482 -25.52 5.70 13.96
CA LEU A 482 -25.95 5.99 12.60
C LEU A 482 -26.70 4.82 11.97
N ARG A 483 -26.21 3.59 12.10
CA ARG A 483 -26.90 2.38 11.61
C ARG A 483 -28.28 2.24 12.22
N ASP A 484 -28.39 2.44 13.53
CA ASP A 484 -29.65 2.26 14.25
C ASP A 484 -30.68 3.31 13.82
N SER A 485 -30.23 4.55 13.59
CA SER A 485 -31.07 5.60 12.99
C SER A 485 -31.52 5.25 11.57
N GLU A 486 -30.66 4.66 10.73
CA GLU A 486 -31.03 4.22 9.37
C GLU A 486 -32.05 3.09 9.39
N SER A 487 -32.01 2.21 10.40
CA SER A 487 -32.93 1.08 10.52
C SER A 487 -34.34 1.48 10.96
N THR A 488 -34.46 2.61 11.67
CA THR A 488 -35.73 3.11 12.23
C THR A 488 -36.34 4.24 11.39
N ALA A 489 -35.60 4.82 10.45
CA ALA A 489 -36.04 5.95 9.65
C ALA A 489 -37.11 5.58 8.61
N PRO A 490 -38.18 6.40 8.46
CA PRO A 490 -39.11 6.26 7.34
C PRO A 490 -38.38 6.54 6.01
N THR A 491 -38.75 5.81 4.96
CA THR A 491 -38.06 5.65 3.65
C THR A 491 -37.70 6.93 2.88
N HIS A 492 -38.04 8.11 3.38
CA HIS A 492 -37.85 9.41 2.74
C HIS A 492 -36.74 10.29 3.34
N GLN A 493 -36.15 9.92 4.49
CA GLN A 493 -35.06 10.72 5.05
C GLN A 493 -33.73 10.41 4.37
N SER A 494 -33.02 11.47 3.98
CA SER A 494 -31.69 11.33 3.40
C SER A 494 -30.67 10.99 4.49
N HIS A 495 -29.65 10.19 4.12
CA HIS A 495 -28.55 9.78 4.99
C HIS A 495 -27.81 10.95 5.67
N ASP A 496 -27.82 12.13 5.04
CA ASP A 496 -27.22 13.34 5.62
C ASP A 496 -28.06 13.95 6.75
N GLN A 497 -29.39 13.86 6.65
CA GLN A 497 -30.29 14.30 7.71
C GLN A 497 -30.17 13.41 8.93
N LEU A 498 -30.12 12.08 8.74
CA LEU A 498 -29.97 11.13 9.84
C LEU A 498 -28.68 11.34 10.62
N ALA A 499 -27.57 11.55 9.91
CA ALA A 499 -26.32 11.79 10.61
C ALA A 499 -26.26 13.16 11.30
N ALA A 500 -26.95 14.18 10.78
CA ALA A 500 -27.07 15.46 11.47
C ALA A 500 -27.88 15.32 12.77
N ILE A 501 -28.96 14.52 12.73
CA ILE A 501 -29.77 14.19 13.91
C ILE A 501 -28.92 13.45 14.96
N VAL A 502 -28.19 12.40 14.58
CA VAL A 502 -27.32 11.67 15.53
C VAL A 502 -26.27 12.59 16.18
N VAL A 503 -25.71 13.53 15.40
CA VAL A 503 -24.75 14.50 15.96
C VAL A 503 -25.44 15.51 16.88
N GLN A 504 -26.70 15.88 16.62
CA GLN A 504 -27.46 16.80 17.43
C GLN A 504 -27.95 16.15 18.74
N ASP A 505 -28.52 14.95 18.67
CA ASP A 505 -28.98 14.18 19.83
C ASP A 505 -27.83 13.92 20.81
N GLN A 506 -26.67 13.51 20.32
CA GLN A 506 -25.48 13.32 21.18
C GLN A 506 -24.91 14.63 21.73
N LYS A 507 -25.26 15.77 21.14
CA LYS A 507 -24.88 17.08 21.68
C LYS A 507 -25.80 17.45 22.84
N GLU A 508 -27.11 17.22 22.69
CA GLU A 508 -28.16 17.49 23.69
C GLU A 508 -28.07 16.56 24.90
N GLU A 509 -27.68 15.28 24.75
CA GLU A 509 -27.43 14.37 25.90
C GLU A 509 -26.15 14.71 26.71
N SER A 510 -25.31 15.62 26.20
CA SER A 510 -24.01 15.98 26.81
C SER A 510 -24.00 17.37 27.48
N GLU A 511 -25.12 18.08 27.43
CA GLU A 511 -25.41 19.33 28.15
C GLU A 511 -26.27 19.02 29.38
#